data_AF-A0A166BY21-F1
#
_entry.id   AF-A0A166BY21-F1
#
_cell.length_a   1.000
_cell.length_b   1.000
_cell.length_c   1.000
_cell.angle_alpha   90.00
_cell.angle_beta   90.00
_cell.angle_gamma   90.00
#
_symmetry.space_group_name_H-M   'P 1'
#
loop_
_entity.id
_entity.type
_entity.pdbx_description
1 polymer ?
#
loop_
_entity_poly.entity_id
_entity_poly.type
_entity_poly.pdbx_seq_one_letter_code
_entity_poly.pdbx_strand_id
1 'polypeptide(L)'
;MSKINSFYERELRAALEEQRFGVEDAFMIESTPNDAKASVVLLEGKTIEVKLSREGFARAAFLKRKAVYETIDDLLAAVSPMYKSRLHDTLLDKLNAIAARLDVADSRSRERNSISPSPSPSPDYSYSYTPTTGTPIRSLTPEIGSPPDLTTLDSVRDLKGAHPQQMRPALAARASTRTTYYSAVSEMD
;
A
#
# COMPACT_ATOMS: atom_id res chain seq x y z
N MET A 1 33.96 4.72 6.82
CA MET A 1 33.40 3.35 6.89
C MET A 1 32.02 3.38 6.27
N SER A 2 31.86 2.76 5.10
CA SER A 2 30.55 2.66 4.45
C SER A 2 29.65 1.76 5.31
N LYS A 3 28.61 2.32 5.92
CA LYS A 3 27.59 1.52 6.61
C LYS A 3 26.94 0.63 5.56
N ILE A 4 27.08 -0.68 5.72
CA ILE A 4 26.25 -1.61 4.97
C ILE A 4 24.83 -1.41 5.51
N ASN A 5 23.97 -0.76 4.72
CA ASN A 5 22.57 -0.58 5.09
C ASN A 5 21.95 -1.96 5.33
N SER A 6 21.40 -2.18 6.51
CA SER A 6 20.80 -3.47 6.85
C SER A 6 19.56 -3.72 5.98
N PHE A 7 19.16 -4.99 5.86
CA PHE A 7 17.91 -5.35 5.18
C PHE A 7 16.73 -4.56 5.76
N TYR A 8 16.61 -4.53 7.09
CA TYR A 8 15.54 -3.84 7.81
C TYR A 8 15.54 -2.32 7.58
N GLU A 9 16.69 -1.70 7.41
CA GLU A 9 16.77 -0.27 7.10
C GLU A 9 16.21 0.06 5.73
N ARG A 10 16.56 -0.75 4.73
CA ARG A 10 16.06 -0.56 3.36
C ARG A 10 14.56 -0.81 3.30
N GLU A 11 14.10 -1.87 3.95
CA GLU A 11 12.69 -2.25 4.01
C GLU A 11 11.85 -1.19 4.72
N LEU A 12 12.27 -0.74 5.91
CA LEU A 12 11.56 0.29 6.66
C LEU A 12 11.54 1.63 5.90
N ARG A 13 12.65 1.99 5.25
CA ARG A 13 12.72 3.20 4.41
C ARG A 13 11.78 3.11 3.22
N ALA A 14 11.76 1.99 2.50
CA ALA A 14 10.87 1.80 1.35
C ALA A 14 9.40 1.87 1.79
N ALA A 15 9.05 1.17 2.87
CA ALA A 15 7.72 1.20 3.44
C ALA A 15 7.29 2.64 3.83
N LEU A 16 8.18 3.43 4.45
CA LEU A 16 7.88 4.82 4.80
C LEU A 16 7.73 5.73 3.57
N GLU A 17 8.53 5.50 2.52
CA GLU A 17 8.45 6.26 1.27
C GLU A 17 7.12 6.01 0.56
N GLU A 18 6.62 4.77 0.58
CA GLU A 18 5.31 4.42 0.04
C GLU A 18 4.16 5.10 0.80
N GLN A 19 4.32 5.30 2.11
CA GLN A 19 3.30 5.91 2.97
C GLN A 19 3.37 7.44 3.06
N ARG A 20 4.16 8.11 2.22
CA ARG A 20 4.31 9.58 2.24
C ARG A 20 3.01 10.37 2.03
N PHE A 21 1.97 9.77 1.47
CA PHE A 21 0.67 10.41 1.35
C PHE A 21 -0.09 10.51 2.70
N GLY A 22 0.27 9.66 3.67
CA GLY A 22 -0.39 9.53 4.96
C GLY A 22 0.42 10.03 6.16
N VAL A 23 1.64 10.50 5.96
CA VAL A 23 2.53 11.00 7.02
C VAL A 23 3.05 12.38 6.66
N GLU A 24 3.33 13.21 7.67
CA GLU A 24 3.87 14.55 7.47
C GLU A 24 5.37 14.49 7.16
N ASP A 25 6.11 13.72 7.97
CA ASP A 25 7.54 13.50 7.78
C ASP A 25 7.98 12.16 8.40
N ALA A 26 9.10 11.61 7.96
CA ALA A 26 9.68 10.40 8.51
C ALA A 26 11.21 10.39 8.40
N PHE A 27 11.88 10.02 9.48
CA PHE A 27 13.35 9.93 9.52
C PHE A 27 13.84 8.67 10.21
N MET A 28 14.92 8.09 9.69
CA MET A 28 15.58 6.94 10.28
C MET A 28 16.35 7.35 11.55
N ILE A 29 16.12 6.64 12.65
CA ILE A 29 16.83 6.87 13.93
C ILE A 29 18.05 5.97 14.00
N GLU A 30 17.81 4.66 13.97
CA GLU A 30 18.84 3.65 14.13
C GLU A 30 18.55 2.43 13.27
N SER A 31 19.62 1.71 12.95
CA SER A 31 19.60 0.54 12.09
C SER A 31 20.62 -0.44 12.62
N THR A 32 20.16 -1.65 12.91
CA THR A 32 20.99 -2.79 13.28
C THR A 32 20.79 -3.92 12.27
N PRO A 33 21.60 -4.99 12.31
CA PRO A 33 21.36 -6.16 11.47
C PRO A 33 20.03 -6.88 11.73
N ASN A 34 19.43 -6.71 12.92
CA ASN A 34 18.24 -7.46 13.36
C ASN A 34 16.96 -6.61 13.40
N ASP A 35 17.10 -5.29 13.44
CA ASP A 35 15.99 -4.35 13.47
C ASP A 35 16.37 -2.99 12.90
N ALA A 36 15.36 -2.19 12.59
CA ALA A 36 15.52 -0.79 12.23
C ALA A 36 14.45 0.04 12.95
N LYS A 37 14.78 1.28 13.30
CA LYS A 37 13.84 2.22 13.90
C LYS A 37 13.80 3.53 13.14
N ALA A 38 12.60 4.09 13.08
CA ALA A 38 12.33 5.38 12.48
C ALA A 38 11.40 6.19 13.38
N SER A 39 11.53 7.51 13.31
CA SER A 39 10.57 8.45 13.86
C SER A 39 9.66 8.90 12.74
N VAL A 40 8.35 8.86 12.98
CA VAL A 40 7.32 9.21 12.00
C VAL A 40 6.46 10.31 12.61
N VAL A 41 6.35 11.43 11.90
CA VAL A 41 5.46 12.54 12.23
C VAL A 41 4.13 12.30 11.49
N LEU A 42 3.09 12.04 12.27
CA LEU A 42 1.75 11.79 11.76
C LEU A 42 1.07 13.11 11.36
N LEU A 43 0.03 13.03 10.53
CA LEU A 43 -0.76 14.19 10.08
C LEU A 43 -1.46 14.94 11.22
N GLU A 44 -1.63 14.30 12.38
CA GLU A 44 -2.12 14.96 13.60
C GLU A 44 -1.04 15.79 14.33
N GLY A 45 0.18 15.90 13.79
CA GLY A 45 1.34 16.52 14.44
C GLY A 45 1.93 15.68 15.57
N LYS A 46 1.53 14.41 15.69
CA LYS A 46 2.03 13.47 16.70
C LYS A 46 3.20 12.69 16.15
N THR A 47 4.31 12.67 16.89
CA THR A 47 5.47 11.86 16.53
C THR A 47 5.41 10.49 17.20
N ILE A 48 5.63 9.43 16.42
CA ILE A 48 5.71 8.06 16.90
C ILE A 48 7.02 7.41 16.47
N GLU A 49 7.56 6.54 17.32
CA GLU A 49 8.68 5.70 16.95
C GLU A 49 8.19 4.34 16.46
N VAL A 50 8.59 3.99 15.24
CA VAL A 50 8.31 2.72 14.58
C VAL A 50 9.56 1.87 14.57
N LYS A 51 9.41 0.59 14.94
CA LYS A 51 10.45 -0.43 14.87
C LYS A 51 10.02 -1.51 13.89
N LEU A 52 10.88 -1.82 12.93
CA LEU A 52 10.76 -3.00 12.09
C LEU A 52 11.74 -4.07 12.58
N SER A 53 11.27 -5.29 12.72
CA SER A 53 12.07 -6.46 13.10
C SER A 53 11.57 -7.71 12.37
N ARG A 54 12.17 -8.87 12.63
CA ARG A 54 11.70 -10.16 12.09
C ARG A 54 10.24 -10.47 12.42
N GLU A 55 9.72 -9.96 13.54
CA GLU A 55 8.33 -10.21 13.95
C GLU A 55 7.32 -9.34 13.19
N GLY A 56 7.78 -8.26 12.54
CA GLY A 56 6.94 -7.28 11.87
C GLY A 56 7.18 -5.86 12.39
N PHE A 57 6.18 -5.00 12.19
CA PHE A 57 6.18 -3.59 12.57
C PHE A 57 5.57 -3.40 13.95
N ALA A 58 6.22 -2.61 14.80
CA ALA A 58 5.70 -2.31 16.13
C ALA A 58 6.04 -0.87 16.53
N ARG A 59 5.24 -0.32 17.44
CA ARG A 59 5.58 0.96 18.09
C ARG A 59 6.67 0.72 19.14
N ALA A 60 7.70 1.55 19.17
CA ALA A 60 8.83 1.39 20.10
C ALA A 60 8.50 1.73 21.58
N ALA A 61 7.26 2.17 21.88
CA ALA A 61 6.83 2.61 23.20
C ALA A 61 7.04 1.56 24.32
N PHE A 62 7.52 2.02 25.47
CA PHE A 62 8.02 1.18 26.58
C PHE A 62 6.95 0.61 27.53
N LEU A 63 5.71 1.12 27.53
CA LEU A 63 4.81 0.94 28.70
C LEU A 63 3.61 0.00 28.50
N LYS A 64 3.38 -0.58 27.32
CA LYS A 64 2.27 -1.53 27.08
C LYS A 64 2.72 -2.68 26.18
N ARG A 65 2.00 -3.80 26.22
CA ARG A 65 2.22 -4.94 25.30
C ARG A 65 2.35 -4.41 23.87
N LYS A 66 3.48 -4.72 23.23
CA LYS A 66 3.79 -4.26 21.88
C LYS A 66 2.86 -5.02 20.93
N ALA A 67 1.83 -4.34 20.43
CA ALA A 67 1.09 -4.85 19.30
C ALA A 67 2.04 -4.86 18.10
N VAL A 68 2.22 -6.04 17.51
CA VAL A 68 3.01 -6.26 16.31
C VAL A 68 2.03 -6.36 15.14
N TYR A 69 2.37 -5.70 14.05
CA TYR A 69 1.58 -5.60 12.83
C TYR A 69 2.38 -6.16 11.67
N GLU A 70 1.69 -6.74 10.71
CA GLU A 70 2.31 -7.33 9.52
C GLU A 70 2.83 -6.24 8.58
N THR A 71 2.04 -5.20 8.37
CA THR A 71 2.38 -4.07 7.48
C THR A 71 2.52 -2.76 8.26
N ILE A 72 3.23 -1.81 7.67
CA ILE A 72 3.30 -0.44 8.21
C ILE A 72 1.93 0.25 8.15
N ASP A 73 1.11 -0.09 7.15
CA ASP A 73 -0.22 0.47 6.93
C ASP A 73 -1.15 0.12 8.09
N ASP A 74 -1.13 -1.14 8.53
CA ASP A 74 -1.93 -1.60 9.67
C ASP A 74 -1.52 -0.88 10.96
N LEU A 75 -0.21 -0.69 11.16
CA LEU A 75 0.33 0.05 12.30
C LEU A 75 -0.14 1.52 12.25
N LEU A 76 0.05 2.21 11.13
CA LEU A 76 -0.32 3.61 10.97
C LEU A 76 -1.84 3.81 11.08
N ALA A 77 -2.63 2.93 10.47
CA ALA A 77 -4.08 2.94 10.55
C ALA A 77 -4.59 2.66 11.97
N ALA A 78 -3.90 1.83 12.76
CA ALA A 78 -4.23 1.60 14.15
C ALA A 78 -3.93 2.82 15.05
N VAL A 79 -2.92 3.61 14.72
CA VAL A 79 -2.43 4.72 15.56
C VAL A 79 -2.99 6.09 15.15
N SER A 80 -3.24 6.31 13.86
CA SER A 80 -3.66 7.59 13.28
C SER A 80 -5.02 7.47 12.60
N PRO A 81 -6.08 8.08 13.17
CA PRO A 81 -7.37 8.20 12.49
C PRO A 81 -7.29 9.03 11.20
N MET A 82 -6.42 10.04 11.12
CA MET A 82 -6.28 10.86 9.90
C MET A 82 -5.60 10.10 8.77
N TYR A 83 -4.67 9.21 9.09
CA TYR A 83 -4.10 8.30 8.12
C TYR A 83 -5.17 7.45 7.43
N LYS A 84 -6.11 6.87 8.21
CA LYS A 84 -7.24 6.09 7.65
C LYS A 84 -8.11 6.92 6.70
N SER A 85 -8.40 8.17 7.08
CA SER A 85 -9.16 9.08 6.23
C SER A 85 -8.41 9.35 4.92
N ARG A 86 -7.11 9.69 4.99
CA ARG A 86 -6.29 9.96 3.81
C ARG A 86 -6.11 8.75 2.91
N LEU A 87 -5.96 7.56 3.49
CA LEU A 87 -5.90 6.32 2.73
C LEU A 87 -7.18 6.11 1.93
N HIS A 88 -8.33 6.29 2.57
CA HIS A 88 -9.62 6.18 1.90
C HIS A 88 -9.78 7.20 0.77
N ASP A 89 -9.44 8.47 1.02
CA ASP A 89 -9.52 9.52 -0.01
C ASP A 89 -8.59 9.21 -1.20
N THR A 90 -7.36 8.77 -0.92
CA THR A 90 -6.39 8.39 -1.95
C THR A 90 -6.88 7.22 -2.81
N LEU A 91 -7.56 6.25 -2.19
CA LEU A 91 -8.16 5.13 -2.92
C LEU A 91 -9.30 5.60 -3.83
N LEU A 92 -10.17 6.48 -3.34
CA LEU A 92 -11.24 7.07 -4.16
C LEU A 92 -10.68 7.89 -5.32
N ASP A 93 -9.65 8.70 -5.08
CA ASP A 93 -9.00 9.49 -6.12
C ASP A 93 -8.40 8.59 -7.21
N LYS A 94 -7.74 7.49 -6.83
CA LYS A 94 -7.20 6.51 -7.78
C LYS A 94 -8.31 5.83 -8.60
N LEU A 95 -9.42 5.45 -7.96
CA LEU A 95 -10.56 4.85 -8.64
C LEU A 95 -11.19 5.82 -9.65
N ASN A 96 -11.40 7.08 -9.25
CA ASN A 96 -11.93 8.12 -10.12
C ASN A 96 -10.99 8.40 -11.30
N ALA A 97 -9.66 8.41 -11.08
CA ALA A 97 -8.69 8.58 -12.15
C ALA A 97 -8.71 7.42 -13.16
N ILE A 98 -8.95 6.19 -12.71
CA ILE A 98 -9.11 5.03 -13.60
C ILE A 98 -10.42 5.13 -14.39
N ALA A 99 -11.53 5.46 -13.74
CA ALA A 99 -12.83 5.66 -14.39
C ALA A 99 -12.73 6.70 -15.51
N ALA A 100 -12.15 7.86 -15.22
CA ALA A 100 -11.95 8.92 -16.21
C ALA A 100 -11.07 8.48 -17.40
N ARG A 101 -10.06 7.61 -17.18
CA ARG A 101 -9.23 7.07 -18.26
C ARG A 101 -9.99 6.10 -19.16
N LEU A 102 -10.94 5.34 -18.62
CA LEU A 102 -11.76 4.42 -19.39
C LEU A 102 -12.74 5.17 -20.31
N ASP A 103 -13.37 6.23 -19.81
CA ASP A 103 -14.28 7.06 -20.62
C ASP A 103 -13.58 7.68 -21.85
N VAL A 104 -12.31 8.08 -21.69
CA VAL A 104 -11.47 8.60 -22.78
C VAL A 104 -11.06 7.50 -23.77
N ALA A 105 -10.83 6.27 -23.31
CA ALA A 105 -10.50 5.15 -24.19
C ALA A 105 -11.70 4.73 -25.05
N ASP A 106 -12.90 4.74 -24.48
CA ASP A 106 -14.14 4.41 -25.18
C ASP A 106 -14.50 5.43 -26.27
N SER A 107 -14.37 6.72 -25.98
CA SER A 107 -14.59 7.79 -26.95
C SER A 107 -13.64 7.70 -28.15
N ARG A 108 -12.33 7.46 -27.92
CA ARG A 108 -11.34 7.25 -28.99
C ARG A 108 -11.60 6.02 -29.86
N SER A 109 -12.21 4.99 -29.30
CA SER A 109 -12.54 3.76 -30.03
C SER A 109 -13.73 3.97 -30.96
N ARG A 110 -14.72 4.78 -30.54
CA ARG A 110 -15.86 5.18 -31.38
C ARG A 110 -15.45 6.08 -32.53
N GLU A 111 -14.56 7.04 -32.27
CA GLU A 111 -14.09 7.98 -33.30
C GLU A 111 -13.28 7.27 -34.39
N ARG A 112 -12.40 6.33 -34.02
CA ARG A 112 -11.65 5.51 -34.99
C ARG A 112 -12.53 4.59 -35.84
N ASN A 113 -13.64 4.09 -35.30
CA ASN A 113 -14.60 3.29 -36.07
C ASN A 113 -15.49 4.11 -37.02
N SER A 114 -15.53 5.44 -36.85
CA SER A 114 -16.31 6.34 -37.73
C SER A 114 -15.52 6.87 -38.93
N ILE A 115 -14.20 6.67 -38.96
CA ILE A 115 -13.36 6.97 -40.11
C ILE A 115 -13.48 5.81 -41.10
N SER A 116 -14.42 5.94 -42.03
CA SER A 116 -14.61 5.05 -43.16
C SER A 116 -13.27 4.79 -43.87
N PRO A 117 -12.88 3.54 -44.16
CA PRO A 117 -11.64 3.26 -44.89
C PRO A 117 -11.73 3.92 -46.27
N SER A 118 -10.85 4.90 -46.49
CA SER A 118 -10.59 5.45 -47.82
C SER A 118 -10.39 4.31 -48.82
N PRO A 119 -10.97 4.39 -50.03
CA PRO A 119 -10.81 3.35 -51.05
C PRO A 119 -9.32 3.15 -51.33
N SER A 120 -8.94 1.88 -51.37
CA SER A 120 -7.60 1.38 -51.59
C SER A 120 -6.99 2.01 -52.85
N PRO A 121 -5.80 2.62 -52.82
CA PRO A 121 -5.04 2.82 -54.04
C PRO A 121 -4.57 1.45 -54.53
N SER A 122 -4.97 1.10 -55.75
CA SER A 122 -4.55 -0.11 -56.44
C SER A 122 -3.02 -0.25 -56.37
N PRO A 123 -2.47 -1.41 -55.95
CA PRO A 123 -1.03 -1.62 -55.95
C PRO A 123 -0.54 -1.83 -57.38
N ASP A 124 0.24 -0.87 -57.89
CA ASP A 124 1.11 -1.11 -59.04
C ASP A 124 2.22 -2.08 -58.60
N TYR A 125 2.01 -3.36 -58.90
CA TYR A 125 2.99 -4.42 -58.71
C TYR A 125 4.14 -4.27 -59.72
N SER A 126 5.23 -3.64 -59.30
CA SER A 126 6.54 -3.80 -59.94
C SER A 126 7.39 -4.77 -59.12
N TYR A 127 7.46 -6.02 -59.57
CA TYR A 127 8.32 -7.05 -59.01
C TYR A 127 9.74 -6.89 -59.55
N SER A 128 10.70 -6.54 -58.70
CA SER A 128 12.12 -6.79 -58.95
C SER A 128 12.64 -7.79 -57.93
N TYR A 129 12.81 -9.03 -58.39
CA TYR A 129 13.46 -10.10 -57.64
C TYR A 129 14.98 -9.87 -57.68
N THR A 130 15.60 -9.70 -56.51
CA THR A 130 17.02 -9.99 -56.34
C THR A 130 17.17 -11.18 -55.38
N PRO A 131 17.79 -12.27 -55.82
CA PRO A 131 18.08 -13.40 -54.95
C PRO A 131 19.35 -13.10 -54.16
N THR A 132 19.23 -12.91 -52.84
CA THR A 132 20.39 -12.91 -51.94
C THR A 132 20.29 -14.06 -50.95
N THR A 133 21.34 -14.86 -51.05
CA THR A 133 21.61 -16.17 -50.49
C THR A 133 21.88 -16.11 -48.99
N GLY A 134 21.17 -16.95 -48.23
CA GLY A 134 21.77 -17.79 -47.19
C GLY A 134 22.14 -17.14 -45.85
N THR A 135 21.32 -17.37 -44.83
CA THR A 135 21.81 -17.73 -43.49
C THR A 135 20.73 -18.50 -42.72
N PRO A 136 21.05 -19.67 -42.13
CA PRO A 136 20.07 -20.47 -41.41
C PRO A 136 19.73 -19.86 -40.04
N ILE A 137 18.45 -19.56 -39.84
CA ILE A 137 17.88 -19.15 -38.54
C ILE A 137 17.79 -20.39 -37.66
N ARG A 138 18.55 -20.38 -36.55
CA ARG A 138 18.38 -21.32 -35.44
C ARG A 138 17.13 -20.91 -34.67
N SER A 139 16.06 -21.68 -34.83
CA SER A 139 14.84 -21.62 -34.04
C SER A 139 15.15 -22.06 -32.60
N LEU A 140 15.11 -21.12 -31.66
CA LEU A 140 14.96 -21.41 -30.24
C LEU A 140 13.49 -21.18 -29.90
N THR A 141 12.71 -22.26 -29.91
CA THR A 141 11.42 -22.34 -29.24
C THR A 141 11.64 -22.37 -27.73
N PRO A 142 11.18 -21.38 -26.95
CA PRO A 142 10.94 -21.60 -25.54
C PRO A 142 9.68 -22.45 -25.38
N GLU A 143 9.81 -23.56 -24.64
CA GLU A 143 8.69 -24.38 -24.22
C GLU A 143 7.60 -23.52 -23.57
N ILE A 144 6.42 -23.55 -24.16
CA ILE A 144 5.19 -23.07 -23.55
C ILE A 144 4.83 -24.09 -22.48
N GLY A 145 5.20 -23.78 -21.24
CA GLY A 145 4.70 -24.48 -20.06
C GLY A 145 3.18 -24.43 -20.05
N SER A 146 2.57 -25.61 -19.91
CA SER A 146 1.12 -25.80 -19.82
C SER A 146 0.48 -24.84 -18.80
N PRO A 147 -0.70 -24.28 -19.08
CA PRO A 147 -1.42 -23.48 -18.10
C PRO A 147 -1.83 -24.35 -16.90
N PRO A 148 -1.77 -23.84 -15.67
CA PRO A 148 -2.28 -24.55 -14.50
C PRO A 148 -3.80 -24.74 -14.60
N ASP A 149 -4.22 -25.97 -14.33
CA ASP A 149 -5.59 -26.45 -14.29
C ASP A 149 -6.41 -25.70 -13.21
N LEU A 150 -7.52 -25.08 -13.61
CA LEU A 150 -8.35 -24.18 -12.78
C LEU A 150 -9.42 -24.93 -11.95
N THR A 151 -9.24 -26.21 -11.66
CA THR A 151 -10.27 -27.07 -11.06
C THR A 151 -10.23 -27.18 -9.53
N THR A 152 -9.50 -26.32 -8.81
CA THR A 152 -9.46 -26.35 -7.32
C THR A 152 -10.11 -25.12 -6.68
N LEU A 153 -11.36 -24.85 -7.04
CA LEU A 153 -12.25 -23.90 -6.36
C LEU A 153 -13.57 -24.60 -6.01
N ASP A 154 -13.55 -25.46 -4.99
CA ASP A 154 -14.76 -25.76 -4.20
C ASP A 154 -14.41 -26.63 -2.98
N SER A 155 -13.95 -26.01 -1.88
CA SER A 155 -13.94 -26.65 -0.55
C SER A 155 -13.63 -25.65 0.56
N VAL A 156 -14.45 -24.61 0.75
CA VAL A 156 -14.64 -24.00 2.08
C VAL A 156 -16.07 -23.42 2.20
N ARG A 157 -17.07 -24.30 2.18
CA ARG A 157 -18.40 -24.02 2.73
C ARG A 157 -18.65 -25.05 3.81
N ASP A 158 -18.31 -24.70 5.05
CA ASP A 158 -19.01 -25.18 6.26
C ASP A 158 -18.28 -24.72 7.53
N LEU A 159 -18.65 -23.54 8.04
CA LEU A 159 -18.54 -23.23 9.46
C LEU A 159 -19.78 -22.41 9.86
N LYS A 160 -20.90 -23.12 9.95
CA LYS A 160 -22.13 -22.67 10.58
C LYS A 160 -22.09 -23.14 12.04
N GLY A 161 -22.06 -22.20 12.98
CA GLY A 161 -22.48 -22.44 14.35
C GLY A 161 -21.41 -22.27 15.43
N ALA A 162 -21.42 -21.10 16.07
CA ALA A 162 -21.37 -20.99 17.53
C ALA A 162 -21.60 -19.52 17.91
N HIS A 163 -22.79 -19.23 18.40
CA HIS A 163 -23.23 -17.92 18.86
C HIS A 163 -23.18 -17.93 20.39
N PRO A 164 -22.16 -17.35 21.06
CA PRO A 164 -22.27 -17.06 22.47
C PRO A 164 -23.00 -15.72 22.65
N GLN A 165 -24.24 -15.79 23.13
CA GLN A 165 -24.88 -14.67 23.81
C GLN A 165 -23.98 -14.23 24.97
N GLN A 166 -23.27 -13.11 24.81
CA GLN A 166 -22.69 -12.40 25.94
C GLN A 166 -23.53 -11.16 26.22
N MET A 167 -24.12 -11.20 27.41
CA MET A 167 -24.98 -10.21 28.02
C MET A 167 -24.39 -8.81 27.94
N ARG A 168 -25.23 -7.87 27.50
CA ARG A 168 -25.02 -6.43 27.69
C ARG A 168 -25.05 -6.10 29.18
N PRO A 169 -24.00 -5.47 29.75
CA PRO A 169 -24.13 -4.74 31.00
C PRO A 169 -24.81 -3.40 30.73
N ALA A 170 -25.81 -3.09 31.55
CA ALA A 170 -26.62 -1.89 31.49
C ALA A 170 -25.80 -0.61 31.73
N LEU A 171 -26.25 0.46 31.07
CA LEU A 171 -25.91 1.85 31.33
C LEU A 171 -26.01 2.17 32.83
N ALA A 172 -24.90 2.56 33.45
CA ALA A 172 -24.91 3.30 34.70
C ALA A 172 -24.14 4.60 34.50
N ALA A 173 -24.89 5.70 34.51
CA ALA A 173 -24.42 7.06 34.58
C ALA A 173 -23.62 7.32 35.88
N ARG A 174 -22.70 8.30 35.82
CA ARG A 174 -22.05 9.10 36.90
C ARG A 174 -20.53 9.11 36.71
N ALA A 175 -19.79 10.18 36.91
CA ALA A 175 -20.10 11.55 37.29
C ALA A 175 -18.97 12.44 36.72
N SER A 176 -19.35 13.65 36.35
CA SER A 176 -18.44 14.76 36.10
C SER A 176 -17.83 15.19 37.43
N THR A 177 -16.50 15.14 37.57
CA THR A 177 -15.78 15.89 38.60
C THR A 177 -14.78 16.82 37.94
N ARG A 178 -15.26 18.04 37.80
CA ARG A 178 -14.54 19.29 37.62
C ARG A 178 -13.53 19.45 38.77
N THR A 179 -12.24 19.31 38.52
CA THR A 179 -11.20 19.71 39.48
C THR A 179 -10.61 21.05 39.04
N THR A 180 -10.93 22.05 39.85
CA THR A 180 -10.59 23.46 39.78
C THR A 180 -9.37 23.68 40.69
N TYR A 181 -8.30 24.28 40.14
CA TYR A 181 -7.27 25.13 40.79
C TYR A 181 -6.53 24.64 42.04
N TYR A 182 -5.19 24.61 41.96
CA TYR A 182 -4.33 25.29 42.94
C TYR A 182 -3.15 25.96 42.22
N SER A 183 -3.19 27.29 42.24
CA SER A 183 -2.02 28.15 42.08
C SER A 183 -1.31 28.21 43.42
N ALA A 184 -0.02 27.95 43.46
CA ALA A 184 0.83 28.29 44.60
C ALA A 184 2.12 28.89 44.07
N VAL A 185 2.21 30.19 44.31
CA VAL A 185 3.34 31.09 44.22
C VAL A 185 4.51 30.51 45.02
N SER A 186 5.72 30.56 44.46
CA SER A 186 6.94 30.54 45.26
C SER A 186 7.95 31.48 44.63
N GLU A 187 7.78 32.77 44.93
CA GLU A 187 8.92 33.67 45.13
C GLU A 187 9.70 33.15 46.32
N MET A 188 11.01 32.96 46.17
CA MET A 188 11.97 33.17 47.25
C MET A 188 13.28 33.66 46.65
N ASP A 189 13.83 34.64 47.37
CA ASP A 189 14.98 35.51 47.16
C ASP A 189 16.24 34.93 46.52
#